data_AF-A0A2T0LCJ9-F1
#
_entry.id   AF-A0A2T0LCJ9-F1
#
_cell.length_a   1.000
_cell.length_b   1.000
_cell.length_c   1.000
_cell.angle_alpha   90.00
_cell.angle_beta   90.00
_cell.angle_gamma   90.00
#
_symmetry.space_group_name_H-M   'P 1'
#
loop_
_entity.id
_entity.type
_entity.pdbx_description
1 polymer ?
#
loop_
_entity_poly.entity_id
_entity_poly.type
_entity_poly.pdbx_seq_one_letter_code
_entity_poly.pdbx_strand_id
1 'polypeptide(L)'
;MMAIRLEDFLFPDPKDSEDEQFKIDSPEKADWALRKYAQAKRIVDEYTRQRDDMIVRANEWLAEVSKPYLDTMNRMEALLQEYHREQLRQNPKAKTIKRPVGTLKSVTRNKWHYREDDLLRWLKQHRPDLVRIKEEPNKQQLKKVAKIQGDRVYTEDGERVEGVMVMPETEFKIEVE
;
A
#
# COMPACT_ATOMS: atom_id res chain seq x y z
N MET A 1 -7.45 -4.41 -43.41
CA MET A 1 -8.24 -3.24 -43.80
C MET A 1 -8.40 -2.40 -42.55
N MET A 2 -7.72 -1.26 -42.44
CA MET A 2 -7.73 -0.44 -41.22
C MET A 2 -9.11 0.20 -41.10
N ALA A 3 -9.92 -0.26 -40.14
CA ALA A 3 -11.20 0.37 -39.86
C ALA A 3 -10.92 1.79 -39.34
N ILE A 4 -11.17 2.80 -40.17
CA ILE A 4 -11.15 4.20 -39.75
C ILE A 4 -12.20 4.30 -38.64
N ARG A 5 -11.77 4.57 -37.40
CA ARG A 5 -12.72 4.73 -36.30
C ARG A 5 -13.55 5.97 -36.60
N LEU A 6 -14.86 5.90 -36.35
CA LEU A 6 -15.80 7.01 -36.58
C LEU A 6 -15.34 8.33 -35.94
N GLU A 7 -14.58 8.20 -34.85
CA GLU A 7 -13.95 9.28 -34.09
C GLU A 7 -12.85 9.99 -34.89
N ASP A 8 -12.02 9.25 -35.64
CA ASP A 8 -10.95 9.80 -36.49
C ASP A 8 -11.51 10.60 -37.68
N PHE A 9 -12.74 10.27 -38.10
CA PHE A 9 -13.44 10.97 -39.18
C PHE A 9 -14.07 12.30 -38.72
N LEU A 10 -14.65 12.31 -37.52
CA LEU A 10 -15.35 13.49 -36.98
C LEU A 10 -14.38 14.56 -36.43
N PHE A 11 -13.18 14.16 -36.00
CA PHE A 11 -12.20 15.05 -35.39
C PHE A 11 -10.80 14.68 -35.91
N PRO A 12 -10.45 15.11 -37.14
CA PRO A 12 -9.15 14.80 -37.72
C PRO A 12 -8.04 15.37 -36.85
N ASP A 13 -6.92 14.65 -36.77
CA ASP A 13 -5.74 15.18 -36.10
C ASP A 13 -5.34 16.50 -36.77
N PRO A 14 -5.02 17.54 -35.97
CA PRO A 14 -4.57 18.81 -36.52
C PRO A 14 -3.37 18.56 -37.43
N LYS A 15 -3.38 19.15 -38.63
CA LYS A 15 -2.28 18.99 -39.59
C LYS A 15 -0.99 19.52 -38.97
N ASP A 16 -0.03 18.63 -38.70
CA ASP A 16 1.31 19.00 -38.30
C ASP A 16 2.01 19.73 -39.45
N SER A 17 2.30 21.01 -39.27
CA SER A 17 3.47 21.62 -39.89
C SER A 17 4.67 21.16 -39.07
N GLU A 18 5.54 20.35 -39.67
CA GLU A 18 6.80 19.90 -39.07
C GLU A 18 7.59 21.11 -38.55
N ASP A 19 7.69 21.24 -37.21
CA ASP A 19 8.71 21.96 -36.40
C ASP A 19 8.19 22.72 -35.15
N GLU A 20 6.89 22.77 -34.86
CA GLU A 20 6.40 23.37 -33.61
C GLU A 20 5.94 22.30 -32.61
N GLN A 21 6.52 22.31 -31.39
CA GLN A 21 5.99 21.53 -30.25
C GLN A 21 4.49 21.80 -30.11
N PHE A 22 3.66 20.77 -30.27
CA PHE A 22 2.21 20.89 -30.13
C PHE A 22 1.85 21.55 -28.80
N LYS A 23 1.23 22.74 -28.87
CA LYS A 23 0.79 23.52 -27.71
C LYS A 23 -0.73 23.60 -27.69
N ILE A 24 -1.29 23.35 -26.51
CA ILE A 24 -2.72 23.55 -26.23
C ILE A 24 -2.92 25.03 -25.88
N ASP A 25 -3.30 25.83 -26.87
CA ASP A 25 -3.49 27.28 -26.76
C ASP A 25 -4.93 27.73 -27.11
N SER A 26 -5.82 26.80 -27.42
CA SER A 26 -7.24 27.05 -27.69
C SER A 26 -8.14 26.03 -26.99
N PRO A 27 -9.41 26.39 -26.68
CA PRO A 27 -10.39 25.45 -26.12
C PRO A 27 -10.57 24.19 -26.98
N GLU A 28 -10.57 24.32 -28.31
CA GLU A 28 -10.75 23.20 -29.24
C GLU A 28 -9.56 22.22 -29.18
N LYS A 29 -8.33 22.74 -29.05
CA LYS A 29 -7.14 21.91 -28.82
C LYS A 29 -7.17 21.23 -27.45
N ALA A 30 -7.73 21.89 -26.43
CA ALA A 30 -7.91 21.30 -25.11
C ALA A 30 -8.93 20.17 -25.14
N ASP A 31 -10.06 20.35 -25.83
CA ASP A 31 -11.07 19.31 -26.04
C ASP A 31 -10.49 18.09 -26.78
N TRP A 32 -9.69 18.31 -27.82
CA TRP A 32 -8.98 17.24 -28.51
C TRP A 32 -8.00 16.51 -27.58
N ALA A 33 -7.21 17.24 -26.80
CA ALA A 33 -6.24 16.67 -25.87
C ALA A 33 -6.92 15.85 -24.76
N LEU A 34 -8.04 16.34 -24.21
CA LEU A 34 -8.86 15.61 -23.24
C LEU A 34 -9.41 14.30 -23.82
N ARG A 35 -9.82 14.29 -25.09
CA ARG A 35 -10.27 13.06 -25.76
C ARG A 35 -9.14 12.07 -26.00
N LYS A 36 -7.98 12.52 -26.45
CA LYS A 36 -6.79 11.66 -26.60
C LYS A 36 -6.35 11.09 -25.25
N TYR A 37 -6.39 11.91 -24.19
CA TYR A 37 -6.14 11.47 -22.81
C TYR A 37 -7.17 10.42 -22.36
N ALA A 38 -8.47 10.65 -22.59
CA ALA A 38 -9.52 9.69 -22.25
C ALA A 38 -9.36 8.36 -23.02
N GLN A 39 -9.02 8.41 -24.30
CA GLN A 39 -8.74 7.22 -25.11
C GLN A 39 -7.53 6.45 -24.57
N ALA A 40 -6.42 7.13 -24.29
CA ALA A 40 -5.24 6.51 -23.71
C ALA A 40 -5.55 5.89 -22.33
N LYS A 41 -6.29 6.60 -21.48
CA LYS A 41 -6.76 6.10 -20.18
C LYS A 41 -7.59 4.83 -20.33
N ARG A 42 -8.58 4.81 -21.24
CA ARG A 42 -9.40 3.60 -21.51
C ARG A 42 -8.55 2.41 -21.98
N ILE A 43 -7.56 2.64 -22.83
CA ILE A 43 -6.65 1.60 -23.30
C ILE A 43 -5.81 1.05 -22.14
N VAL A 44 -5.27 1.93 -21.28
CA VAL A 44 -4.52 1.51 -20.08
C VAL A 44 -5.41 0.75 -19.11
N ASP A 45 -6.64 1.22 -18.88
CA ASP A 45 -7.62 0.57 -18.01
C ASP A 45 -7.96 -0.84 -18.54
N GLU A 46 -8.10 -1.00 -19.86
CA GLU A 46 -8.35 -2.29 -20.51
C GLU A 46 -7.16 -3.26 -20.37
N TYR A 47 -5.93 -2.82 -20.66
CA TYR A 47 -4.74 -3.65 -20.44
C TYR A 47 -4.54 -4.02 -18.96
N THR A 48 -4.88 -3.11 -18.05
CA THR A 48 -4.84 -3.35 -16.61
C THR A 48 -5.81 -4.46 -16.22
N ARG A 49 -7.06 -4.42 -16.73
CA ARG A 49 -8.05 -5.48 -16.51
C ARG A 49 -7.59 -6.83 -17.06
N GLN A 50 -7.05 -6.86 -18.27
CA GLN A 50 -6.51 -8.09 -18.87
C GLN A 50 -5.37 -8.67 -18.03
N ARG A 51 -4.42 -7.83 -17.60
CA ARG A 51 -3.34 -8.23 -16.68
C ARG A 51 -3.91 -8.82 -15.40
N ASP A 52 -4.89 -8.18 -14.78
CA ASP A 52 -5.45 -8.60 -13.50
C ASP A 52 -6.18 -9.95 -13.62
N ASP A 53 -6.94 -10.17 -14.70
CA ASP A 53 -7.54 -11.47 -15.02
C ASP A 53 -6.46 -12.56 -15.22
N MET A 54 -5.37 -12.24 -15.91
CA MET A 54 -4.24 -13.17 -16.07
C MET A 54 -3.56 -13.51 -14.74
N ILE A 55 -3.38 -12.53 -13.84
CA ILE A 55 -2.82 -12.75 -12.51
C ILE A 55 -3.72 -13.66 -11.69
N VAL A 56 -5.04 -13.45 -11.72
CA VAL A 56 -6.02 -14.30 -11.04
C VAL A 56 -5.88 -15.74 -11.53
N ARG A 57 -5.91 -15.97 -12.85
CA ARG A 57 -5.76 -17.31 -13.43
C ARG A 57 -4.41 -17.96 -13.10
N ALA A 58 -3.33 -17.18 -13.12
CA ALA A 58 -2.00 -17.68 -12.77
C ALA A 58 -1.94 -18.13 -11.31
N ASN A 59 -2.56 -17.39 -10.40
CA ASN A 59 -2.65 -17.73 -8.99
C ASN A 59 -3.54 -18.96 -8.74
N GLU A 60 -4.67 -19.06 -9.43
CA GLU A 60 -5.55 -20.23 -9.37
C GLU A 60 -4.86 -21.50 -9.86
N TRP A 61 -4.18 -21.41 -11.01
CA TRP A 61 -3.39 -22.51 -11.54
C TRP A 61 -2.27 -22.94 -10.58
N LEU A 62 -1.52 -21.98 -10.02
CA LEU A 62 -0.49 -22.27 -9.02
C LEU A 62 -1.09 -22.97 -7.79
N ALA A 63 -2.23 -22.49 -7.29
CA ALA A 63 -2.92 -23.10 -6.15
C ALA A 63 -3.34 -24.54 -6.45
N GLU A 64 -3.86 -24.82 -7.65
CA GLU A 64 -4.26 -26.16 -8.07
C GLU A 64 -3.07 -27.11 -8.14
N VAL A 65 -2.00 -26.74 -8.86
CA VAL A 65 -0.84 -27.61 -9.05
C VAL A 65 -0.02 -27.79 -7.77
N SER A 66 -0.02 -26.80 -6.87
CA SER A 66 0.70 -26.87 -5.60
C SER A 66 -0.06 -27.61 -4.49
N LYS A 67 -1.39 -27.69 -4.57
CA LYS A 67 -2.25 -28.32 -3.56
C LYS A 67 -1.77 -29.70 -3.07
N PRO A 68 -1.51 -30.71 -3.93
CA PRO A 68 -1.09 -32.03 -3.45
C PRO A 68 0.28 -32.01 -2.75
N TYR A 69 1.16 -31.09 -3.13
CA TYR A 69 2.47 -30.92 -2.49
C TYR A 69 2.33 -30.23 -1.14
N LEU A 70 1.47 -29.21 -1.03
CA LEU A 70 1.14 -28.56 0.24
C LEU A 70 0.49 -29.54 1.21
N ASP A 71 -0.44 -30.37 0.75
CA ASP A 71 -1.06 -31.42 1.57
C ASP A 71 -0.01 -32.44 2.06
N THR A 72 0.93 -32.81 1.20
CA THR A 72 2.06 -33.67 1.56
C THR A 72 2.97 -33.01 2.59
N MET A 73 3.33 -31.73 2.40
CA MET A 73 4.13 -30.95 3.33
C MET A 73 3.47 -30.86 4.70
N ASN A 74 2.18 -30.49 4.74
CA ASN A 74 1.40 -30.39 5.98
C ASN A 74 1.33 -31.73 6.72
N ARG A 75 1.08 -32.83 5.99
CA ARG A 75 1.05 -34.18 6.57
C ARG A 75 2.41 -34.58 7.14
N MET A 76 3.49 -34.36 6.40
CA MET A 76 4.85 -34.68 6.85
C MET A 76 5.26 -33.81 8.04
N GLU A 77 4.93 -32.53 8.01
CA GLU A 77 5.19 -31.61 9.11
C GLU A 77 4.50 -32.09 10.39
N ALA A 78 3.22 -32.43 10.32
CA ALA A 78 2.47 -32.95 11.48
C ALA A 78 3.13 -34.20 12.08
N LEU A 79 3.56 -35.15 11.24
CA LEU A 79 4.25 -36.37 11.68
C LEU A 79 5.62 -36.07 12.30
N LEU A 80 6.40 -35.16 11.70
CA LEU A 80 7.70 -34.74 12.23
C LEU A 80 7.56 -34.01 13.56
N GLN A 81 6.52 -33.19 13.71
CA GLN A 81 6.21 -32.50 14.96
C GLN A 81 5.82 -33.50 16.06
N GLU A 82 4.99 -34.50 15.76
CA GLU A 82 4.63 -35.53 16.74
C GLU A 82 5.83 -36.37 17.15
N TYR A 83 6.67 -36.77 16.19
CA TYR A 83 7.93 -37.45 16.47
C TYR A 83 8.84 -36.60 17.39
N HIS A 84 9.05 -35.32 17.09
CA HIS A 84 9.90 -34.46 17.92
C HIS A 84 9.31 -34.26 19.32
N ARG A 85 7.98 -34.16 19.44
CA ARG A 85 7.28 -34.07 20.72
C ARG A 85 7.52 -35.31 21.59
N GLU A 86 7.44 -36.49 21.00
CA GLU A 86 7.71 -37.75 21.69
C GLU A 86 9.18 -37.86 22.13
N GLN A 87 10.12 -37.44 21.27
CA GLN A 87 11.54 -37.37 21.64
C GLN A 87 11.81 -36.40 22.79
N LEU A 88 11.08 -35.28 22.87
CA LEU A 88 11.18 -34.34 23.99
C LEU A 88 10.58 -34.88 25.29
N ARG A 89 9.50 -35.68 25.21
CA ARG A 89 8.93 -36.37 26.39
C ARG A 89 9.93 -37.36 26.99
N GLN A 90 10.61 -38.12 26.13
CA GLN A 90 11.62 -39.09 26.54
C GLN A 90 12.91 -38.41 27.03
N ASN A 91 13.33 -37.34 26.35
CA ASN A 91 14.52 -36.57 26.70
C ASN A 91 14.26 -35.06 26.53
N PRO A 92 14.02 -34.32 27.63
CA PRO A 92 13.79 -32.87 27.59
C PRO A 92 14.95 -32.04 27.01
N LYS A 93 16.16 -32.61 26.88
CA LYS A 93 17.32 -31.97 26.25
C LYS A 93 17.35 -32.16 24.72
N ALA A 94 16.48 -32.99 24.14
CA ALA A 94 16.39 -33.25 22.70
C ALA A 94 15.75 -32.10 21.90
N LYS A 95 16.08 -30.84 22.23
CA LYS A 95 15.55 -29.64 21.57
C LYS A 95 15.97 -29.52 20.11
N THR A 96 17.09 -30.15 19.73
CA THR A 96 17.59 -30.20 18.35
C THR A 96 17.89 -31.64 17.98
N ILE A 97 17.30 -32.12 16.88
CA ILE A 97 17.58 -33.44 16.30
C ILE A 97 18.17 -33.20 14.91
N LYS A 98 19.47 -33.48 14.75
CA LYS A 98 20.17 -33.35 13.48
C LYS A 98 20.11 -34.67 12.70
N ARG A 99 19.78 -34.58 11.42
CA ARG A 99 19.83 -35.68 10.45
C ARG A 99 20.66 -35.22 9.23
N PRO A 100 21.26 -36.14 8.45
CA PRO A 100 22.03 -35.77 7.26
C PRO A 100 21.23 -34.92 6.25
N VAL A 101 19.91 -35.12 6.21
CA VAL A 101 18.99 -34.47 5.26
C VAL A 101 18.19 -33.30 5.86
N GLY A 102 18.42 -32.93 7.12
CA GLY A 102 17.62 -31.88 7.76
C GLY A 102 17.77 -31.82 9.27
N THR A 103 17.14 -30.82 9.90
CA THR A 103 17.20 -30.64 11.34
C THR A 103 15.82 -30.30 11.89
N LEU A 104 15.40 -31.00 12.94
CA LEU A 104 14.21 -30.65 13.72
C LEU A 104 14.64 -29.80 14.91
N LYS A 105 14.00 -28.65 15.09
CA LYS A 105 14.26 -27.72 16.19
C LYS A 105 12.97 -27.39 16.92
N SER A 106 12.99 -27.56 18.23
CA SER A 106 11.92 -27.12 19.12
C SER A 106 12.38 -25.86 19.84
N VAL A 107 11.60 -24.79 19.71
CA VAL A 107 11.87 -23.50 20.35
C VAL A 107 10.70 -23.18 21.25
N THR A 108 10.92 -23.24 22.56
CA THR A 108 9.97 -22.71 23.54
C THR A 108 10.19 -21.21 23.64
N ARG A 109 9.17 -20.41 23.29
CA ARG A 109 9.14 -18.97 23.54
C ARG A 109 8.06 -18.69 24.56
N ASN A 110 8.32 -17.79 25.48
CA ASN A 110 7.28 -17.27 26.36
C ASN A 110 6.34 -16.44 25.48
N LYS A 111 5.09 -16.88 25.34
CA LYS A 111 4.05 -16.08 24.71
C LYS A 111 3.49 -15.15 25.78
N TRP A 112 3.79 -13.87 25.66
CA TRP A 112 3.27 -12.86 26.57
C TRP A 112 1.84 -12.54 26.13
N HIS A 113 0.89 -12.80 27.02
CA HIS A 113 -0.49 -12.39 26.84
C HIS A 113 -0.71 -11.11 27.62
N TYR A 114 -0.82 -10.00 26.91
CA TYR A 114 -1.03 -8.70 27.51
C TYR A 114 -2.53 -8.43 27.65
N ARG A 115 -2.95 -7.97 28.83
CA ARG A 115 -4.20 -7.23 29.00
C ARG A 115 -3.83 -5.77 29.02
N GLU A 116 -3.94 -5.11 27.88
CA GLU A 116 -3.33 -3.79 27.66
C GLU A 116 -3.86 -2.74 28.64
N ASP A 117 -5.16 -2.74 28.97
CA ASP A 117 -5.74 -1.79 29.92
C ASP A 117 -5.24 -1.99 31.36
N ASP A 118 -5.14 -3.25 31.82
CA ASP A 118 -4.63 -3.57 33.15
C ASP A 118 -3.14 -3.20 33.26
N LEU A 119 -2.37 -3.55 32.22
CA LEU A 119 -0.94 -3.26 32.14
C LEU A 119 -0.67 -1.76 32.09
N LEU A 120 -1.41 -1.01 31.25
CA LEU A 120 -1.24 0.43 31.13
C LEU A 120 -1.59 1.15 32.43
N ARG A 121 -2.65 0.74 33.14
CA ARG A 121 -3.01 1.28 34.46
C ARG A 121 -1.90 1.04 35.49
N TRP A 122 -1.39 -0.19 35.55
CA TRP A 122 -0.32 -0.53 36.48
C TRP A 122 0.99 0.23 36.16
N LEU A 123 1.37 0.31 34.88
CA LEU A 123 2.56 1.05 34.43
C LEU A 123 2.43 2.54 34.75
N LYS A 124 1.29 3.17 34.49
CA LYS A 124 1.09 4.59 34.85
C LYS A 124 1.26 4.87 36.35
N GLN A 125 0.91 3.93 37.22
CA GLN A 125 0.99 4.08 38.68
C GLN A 125 2.37 3.76 39.26
N HIS A 126 3.04 2.72 38.74
CA HIS A 126 4.25 2.18 39.36
C HIS A 126 5.53 2.46 38.56
N ARG A 127 5.41 2.53 37.22
CA ARG A 127 6.54 2.64 36.28
C ARG A 127 6.17 3.51 35.07
N PRO A 128 5.88 4.81 35.27
CA PRO A 128 5.49 5.72 34.19
C PRO A 128 6.61 5.89 33.15
N ASP A 129 7.86 5.62 33.50
CA ASP A 129 9.03 5.60 32.60
C ASP A 129 8.92 4.56 31.48
N LEU A 130 8.10 3.53 31.66
CA LEU A 130 7.84 2.48 30.67
C LEU A 130 6.60 2.77 29.81
N VAL A 131 5.91 3.90 30.04
CA VAL A 131 4.76 4.31 29.24
C VAL A 131 5.26 5.19 28.09
N ARG A 132 5.09 4.70 26.86
CA ARG A 132 5.42 5.49 25.67
C ARG A 132 4.35 6.55 25.44
N ILE A 133 4.72 7.82 25.59
CA ILE A 133 3.89 8.96 25.20
C ILE A 133 4.22 9.29 23.74
N LYS A 134 3.20 9.32 22.89
CA LYS A 134 3.33 9.75 21.49
C LYS A 134 2.83 11.18 21.39
N GLU A 135 3.75 12.12 21.25
CA GLU A 135 3.43 13.53 21.02
C GLU A 135 3.47 13.79 19.52
N GLU A 136 2.29 14.06 18.93
CA GLU A 136 2.17 14.44 17.53
C GLU A 136 1.39 15.75 17.43
N PRO A 137 1.84 16.71 16.59
CA PRO A 137 1.11 17.94 16.39
C PRO A 137 -0.24 17.62 15.73
N ASN A 138 -1.33 18.09 16.34
CA ASN A 138 -2.66 17.97 15.75
C ASN A 138 -2.82 18.99 14.61
N LYS A 139 -2.28 18.64 13.43
CA LYS A 139 -2.28 19.49 12.23
C LYS A 139 -3.69 19.85 11.77
N GLN A 140 -4.68 18.98 12.00
CA GLN A 140 -6.07 19.25 11.60
C GLN A 140 -6.70 20.35 12.46
N GLN A 141 -6.52 20.28 13.79
CA GLN A 141 -7.03 21.30 14.69
C GLN A 141 -6.28 22.61 14.51
N LEU A 142 -4.96 22.57 14.32
CA LEU A 142 -4.14 23.74 14.00
C LEU A 142 -4.66 24.48 12.76
N LYS A 143 -4.98 23.77 11.66
CA LYS A 143 -5.54 24.37 10.44
C LYS A 143 -6.91 25.03 10.62
N LYS A 144 -7.68 24.65 11.65
CA LYS A 144 -9.02 25.22 11.93
C LYS A 144 -8.95 26.51 12.72
N VAL A 145 -8.03 26.57 13.69
CA VAL A 145 -7.90 27.72 14.61
C VAL A 145 -6.90 28.76 14.09
N ALA A 146 -5.98 28.35 13.21
CA ALA A 146 -4.94 29.26 12.77
C ALA A 146 -5.40 30.18 11.64
N LYS A 147 -4.96 31.45 11.72
CA LYS A 147 -5.14 32.48 10.69
C LYS A 147 -3.90 32.55 9.82
N ILE A 148 -4.10 32.56 8.51
CA ILE A 148 -3.03 32.72 7.52
C ILE A 148 -2.91 34.21 7.19
N GLN A 149 -1.72 34.78 7.36
CA GLN A 149 -1.40 36.13 6.90
C GLN A 149 -0.12 36.06 6.05
N GLY A 150 -0.29 36.16 4.73
CA GLY A 150 0.81 35.96 3.77
C GLY A 150 1.30 34.52 3.79
N ASP A 151 2.60 34.33 4.06
CA ASP A 151 3.30 33.05 4.15
C ASP A 151 3.30 32.45 5.58
N ARG A 152 2.74 33.18 6.55
CA ARG A 152 2.83 32.86 7.98
C ARG A 152 1.48 32.46 8.56
N VAL A 153 1.56 31.61 9.58
CA VAL A 153 0.42 31.06 10.31
C VAL A 153 0.45 31.61 11.74
N TYR A 154 -0.68 32.16 12.18
CA TYR A 154 -0.89 32.71 13.51
C TYR A 154 -2.01 31.97 14.24
N THR A 155 -1.94 31.82 15.55
CA THR A 155 -3.05 31.29 16.37
C THR A 155 -4.19 32.31 16.50
N GLU A 156 -5.33 31.92 17.08
CA GLU A 156 -6.44 32.85 17.33
C GLU A 156 -6.03 34.06 18.19
N ASP A 157 -5.08 33.84 19.10
CA ASP A 157 -4.51 34.83 20.03
C ASP A 157 -3.45 35.74 19.38
N GLY A 158 -3.14 35.54 18.10
CA GLY A 158 -2.16 36.33 17.35
C GLY A 158 -0.70 35.90 17.55
N GLU A 159 -0.45 34.77 18.22
CA GLU A 159 0.90 34.21 18.32
C GLU A 159 1.31 33.52 17.02
N ARG A 160 2.56 33.75 16.58
CA ARG A 160 3.10 33.13 15.38
C ARG A 160 3.38 31.65 15.63
N VAL A 161 2.81 30.77 14.79
CA VAL A 161 3.08 29.33 14.82
C VAL A 161 4.43 29.06 14.16
N GLU A 162 5.40 28.60 14.95
CA GLU A 162 6.71 28.19 14.43
C GLU A 162 6.65 26.83 13.71
N GLY A 163 7.49 26.65 12.69
CA GLY A 163 7.56 25.39 11.92
C GLY A 163 6.49 25.20 10.85
N VAL A 164 5.64 26.21 10.58
CA VAL A 164 4.63 26.18 9.52
C VAL A 164 4.83 27.34 8.54
N MET A 165 4.94 27.00 7.25
CA MET A 165 4.96 27.94 6.14
C MET A 165 3.83 27.55 5.19
N VAL A 166 3.03 28.53 4.77
CA VAL A 166 1.96 28.31 3.80
C VAL A 166 2.37 28.96 2.50
N MET A 167 2.48 28.15 1.45
CA MET A 167 2.67 28.63 0.09
C MET A 167 1.40 28.30 -0.71
N PRO A 168 0.89 29.24 -1.52
CA PRO A 168 -0.20 28.93 -2.43
C PRO A 168 0.29 27.91 -3.46
N GLU A 169 -0.29 26.72 -3.43
CA GLU A 169 -0.07 25.67 -4.43
C GLU A 169 -1.37 25.44 -5.19
N THR A 170 -1.30 25.49 -6.51
CA THR A 170 -2.42 25.17 -7.39
C THR A 170 -2.26 23.73 -7.87
N GLU A 171 -3.15 22.85 -7.41
CA GLU A 171 -3.23 21.48 -7.90
C GLU A 171 -4.09 21.44 -9.17
N PHE A 172 -3.59 20.82 -10.23
CA PHE A 172 -4.34 20.61 -11.47
C PHE A 172 -4.80 19.14 -11.55
N LYS A 173 -6.10 18.92 -11.76
CA LYS A 173 -6.69 17.61 -11.93
C LYS A 173 -7.31 17.49 -13.31
N ILE A 174 -7.06 16.36 -13.97
CA ILE A 174 -7.65 16.02 -15.26
C ILE A 174 -8.62 14.88 -15.02
N GLU A 175 -9.91 15.18 -15.09
CA GLU A 175 -11.00 14.22 -14.92
C GLU A 175 -11.67 14.00 -16.27
N VAL A 176 -11.69 12.74 -16.72
CA VAL A 176 -12.34 12.31 -17.96
C VAL A 176 -13.15 11.05 -17.69
N GLU A 177 -14.33 10.94 -18.31
CA GLU A 177 -15.23 9.78 -18.20
C GLU A 177 -14.72 8.53 -18.95
#